data_AF-A0A925M5V8-F1
#
_entry.id   AF-A0A925M5V8-F1
#
_cell.length_a   1.000
_cell.length_b   1.000
_cell.length_c   1.000
_cell.angle_alpha   90.00
_cell.angle_beta   90.00
_cell.angle_gamma   90.00
#
_symmetry.space_group_name_H-M   'P 1'
#
loop_
_entity.id
_entity.type
_entity.pdbx_description
1 polymer ?
#
loop_
_entity_poly.entity_id
_entity_poly.type
_entity_poly.pdbx_seq_one_letter_code
_entity_poly.pdbx_strand_id
1 'polypeptide(L)'
;GAFTGAVRDQPGRVEAAEGGTLLLDEIGEITPALQAKLLRFVQDKEFERVGDSRLRRADVRVVAATNRDLEADVKAGRFREDLLFRLNVIEIGVPPLRERADDILPMARRFLGFFARTANRPPPTLSPAAEQAMLAYAWPGNIRELRNAMERAVILFPEAMFGREALPDRITGHVETSPRLGGDFTLEQIEREHIERVAARAATLDDAARTLGIDASTLYRKRKKYDA
;
A
#
# COMPACT_ATOMS: atom_id res chain seq x y z
N GLY A 1 -9.03 27.97 13.23
CA GLY A 1 -10.18 27.14 13.65
C GLY A 1 -10.16 27.00 15.16
N ALA A 2 -11.31 27.01 15.82
CA ALA A 2 -11.40 26.86 17.27
C ALA A 2 -11.26 25.37 17.64
N PHE A 3 -10.17 25.03 18.34
CA PHE A 3 -10.07 23.79 19.11
C PHE A 3 -10.71 24.04 20.47
N THR A 4 -11.40 23.05 21.04
CA THR A 4 -12.00 23.14 22.38
C THR A 4 -10.92 23.46 23.41
N GLY A 5 -10.87 24.72 23.87
CA GLY A 5 -9.86 25.26 24.80
C GLY A 5 -8.98 26.39 24.27
N ALA A 6 -9.14 26.85 23.03
CA ALA A 6 -8.28 27.91 22.47
C ALA A 6 -8.63 29.32 23.02
N VAL A 7 -7.71 29.88 23.82
CA VAL A 7 -7.73 31.28 24.32
C VAL A 7 -7.42 32.31 23.20
N ARG A 8 -7.14 31.85 21.97
CA ARG A 8 -6.72 32.73 20.87
C ARG A 8 -7.23 32.24 19.51
N ASP A 9 -7.70 33.18 18.70
CA ASP A 9 -8.07 32.95 17.30
C ASP A 9 -6.85 32.45 16.50
N GLN A 10 -6.93 31.23 15.98
CA GLN A 10 -5.99 30.76 14.96
C GLN A 10 -6.57 30.92 13.55
N PRO A 11 -5.83 31.50 12.61
CA PRO A 11 -6.26 31.59 11.21
C PRO A 11 -6.58 30.21 10.65
N GLY A 12 -7.63 30.13 9.83
CA GLY A 12 -8.04 28.89 9.16
C GLY A 12 -7.05 28.49 8.06
N ARG A 13 -7.13 27.24 7.57
CA ARG A 13 -6.28 26.76 6.47
C ARG A 13 -6.47 27.57 5.18
N VAL A 14 -7.71 28.00 4.91
CA VAL A 14 -8.04 28.88 3.77
C VAL A 14 -7.35 30.23 3.92
N GLU A 15 -7.49 30.87 5.09
CA GLU A 15 -6.89 32.17 5.38
C GLU A 15 -5.36 32.13 5.35
N ALA A 16 -4.76 31.02 5.80
CA ALA A 16 -3.32 30.81 5.73
C ALA A 16 -2.80 30.60 4.30
N ALA A 17 -3.68 30.27 3.35
CA ALA A 17 -3.34 30.01 1.95
C ALA A 17 -3.64 31.19 1.01
N GLU A 18 -4.06 32.35 1.56
CA GLU A 18 -4.38 33.55 0.78
C GLU A 18 -3.26 33.95 -0.18
N GLY A 19 -3.59 34.17 -1.46
CA GLY A 19 -2.63 34.46 -2.52
C GLY A 19 -1.75 33.27 -2.92
N GLY A 20 -2.06 32.07 -2.42
CA GLY A 20 -1.26 30.87 -2.59
C GLY A 20 -2.05 29.66 -3.09
N THR A 21 -1.67 28.47 -2.62
CA THR A 21 -2.29 27.19 -3.02
C THR A 21 -2.82 26.46 -1.79
N LEU A 22 -4.07 26.02 -1.85
CA LEU A 22 -4.72 25.15 -0.89
C LEU A 22 -4.74 23.72 -1.44
N LEU A 23 -3.99 22.82 -0.81
CA LEU A 23 -4.03 21.38 -1.09
C LEU A 23 -5.06 20.70 -0.18
N LEU A 24 -6.01 20.00 -0.80
CA LEU A 24 -7.04 19.19 -0.15
C LEU A 24 -6.76 17.72 -0.43
N ASP A 25 -6.24 17.00 0.55
CA ASP A 25 -6.01 15.57 0.44
C ASP A 25 -7.25 14.77 0.89
N GLU A 26 -7.42 13.57 0.35
CA GLU A 26 -8.53 12.66 0.65
C GLU A 26 -9.93 13.31 0.51
N ILE A 27 -10.15 14.07 -0.55
CA ILE A 27 -11.40 14.85 -0.71
C ILE A 27 -12.66 13.98 -0.75
N GLY A 28 -12.56 12.70 -1.14
CA GLY A 28 -13.68 11.76 -1.12
C GLY A 28 -14.18 11.38 0.28
N GLU A 29 -13.42 11.64 1.34
CA GLU A 29 -13.77 11.28 2.72
C GLU A 29 -14.54 12.38 3.46
N ILE A 30 -14.74 13.54 2.85
CA ILE A 30 -15.38 14.66 3.53
C ILE A 30 -16.89 14.45 3.70
N THR A 31 -17.39 14.85 4.87
CA THR A 31 -18.83 14.79 5.19
C THR A 31 -19.68 15.64 4.23
N PRO A 32 -20.96 15.29 3.97
CA PRO A 32 -21.84 16.07 3.09
C PRO A 32 -21.97 17.55 3.48
N ALA A 33 -21.96 17.84 4.78
CA ALA A 33 -21.99 19.21 5.29
C ALA A 33 -20.72 20.00 4.91
N LEU A 34 -19.56 19.33 4.91
CA LEU A 34 -18.30 19.94 4.47
C LEU A 34 -18.25 20.09 2.94
N GLN A 35 -18.86 19.17 2.17
CA GLN A 35 -18.99 19.30 0.71
C GLN A 35 -19.74 20.59 0.34
N ALA A 36 -20.85 20.89 1.02
CA ALA A 36 -21.62 22.12 0.77
C ALA A 36 -20.80 23.40 1.07
N LYS A 37 -20.05 23.41 2.18
CA LYS A 37 -19.18 24.54 2.55
C LYS A 37 -18.03 24.71 1.55
N LEU A 38 -17.44 23.59 1.12
CA LEU A 38 -16.36 23.61 0.16
C LEU A 38 -16.85 24.07 -1.21
N LEU A 39 -18.03 23.64 -1.65
CA LEU A 39 -18.64 24.12 -2.89
C LEU A 39 -18.75 25.65 -2.89
N ARG A 40 -19.29 26.24 -1.81
CA ARG A 40 -19.39 27.70 -1.68
C ARG A 40 -18.02 28.37 -1.73
N PHE A 41 -17.02 27.77 -1.09
CA PHE A 41 -15.66 28.29 -1.13
C PHE A 41 -15.03 28.22 -2.53
N VAL A 42 -15.15 27.08 -3.22
CA VAL A 42 -14.56 26.90 -4.55
C VAL A 42 -15.26 27.79 -5.58
N GLN A 43 -16.58 27.93 -5.48
CA GLN A 43 -17.39 28.70 -6.42
C GLN A 43 -17.32 30.21 -6.18
N ASP A 44 -17.55 30.66 -4.94
CA ASP A 44 -17.74 32.08 -4.62
C ASP A 44 -16.50 32.71 -3.97
N LYS A 45 -15.45 31.91 -3.70
CA LYS A 45 -14.25 32.31 -2.94
C LYS A 45 -14.56 32.77 -1.53
N GLU A 46 -15.72 32.37 -0.99
CA GLU A 46 -16.23 32.82 0.30
C GLU A 46 -16.22 31.71 1.34
N PHE A 47 -15.85 32.06 2.57
CA PHE A 47 -15.84 31.14 3.71
C PHE A 47 -16.20 31.86 5.01
N GLU A 48 -16.53 31.06 6.02
CA GLU A 48 -16.85 31.50 7.39
C GLU A 48 -15.90 30.81 8.36
N ARG A 49 -15.54 31.48 9.46
CA ARG A 49 -14.84 30.82 10.55
C ARG A 49 -15.85 30.03 11.39
N VAL A 50 -15.38 28.98 12.05
CA VAL A 50 -16.23 28.21 12.96
C VAL A 50 -16.73 29.14 14.08
N GLY A 51 -18.05 29.29 14.21
CA GLY A 51 -18.68 30.16 15.21
C GLY A 51 -18.75 31.64 14.84
N ASP A 52 -18.30 32.04 13.64
CA ASP A 52 -18.38 33.40 13.11
C ASP A 52 -19.26 33.39 11.86
N SER A 53 -20.34 34.18 11.84
CA SER A 53 -21.21 34.33 10.67
C SER A 53 -20.69 35.32 9.64
N ARG A 54 -19.54 35.95 9.90
CA ARG A 54 -18.93 36.90 8.97
C ARG A 54 -18.36 36.18 7.76
N LEU A 55 -18.91 36.53 6.60
CA LEU A 55 -18.36 36.17 5.29
C LEU A 55 -16.97 36.77 5.11
N ARG A 56 -16.03 35.93 4.68
CA ARG A 56 -14.67 36.31 4.31
C ARG A 56 -14.39 35.79 2.90
N ARG A 57 -13.57 36.52 2.15
CA ARG A 57 -13.09 36.09 0.84
C ARG A 57 -11.63 35.72 0.90
N ALA A 58 -11.25 34.72 0.12
CA ALA A 58 -9.86 34.34 -0.08
C ALA A 58 -9.61 33.92 -1.53
N ASP A 59 -8.58 34.48 -2.14
CA ASP A 59 -8.14 34.06 -3.47
C ASP A 59 -7.04 33.00 -3.35
N VAL A 60 -7.40 31.76 -3.64
CA VAL A 60 -6.48 30.61 -3.60
C VAL A 60 -6.65 29.73 -4.82
N ARG A 61 -5.53 29.17 -5.27
CA ARG A 61 -5.52 28.01 -6.15
C ARG A 61 -5.86 26.76 -5.35
N VAL A 62 -6.86 26.01 -5.77
CA VAL A 62 -7.23 24.74 -5.13
C VAL A 62 -6.60 23.58 -5.89
N VAL A 63 -5.96 22.67 -5.16
CA VAL A 63 -5.50 21.37 -5.68
C VAL A 63 -6.14 20.31 -4.79
N ALA A 64 -6.83 19.34 -5.36
CA ALA A 64 -7.47 18.26 -4.61
C ALA A 64 -6.90 16.90 -5.03
N ALA A 65 -6.83 15.97 -4.08
CA ALA A 65 -6.41 14.60 -4.30
C ALA A 65 -7.38 13.63 -3.61
N THR A 66 -7.53 12.45 -4.18
CA THR A 66 -8.35 11.37 -3.64
C THR A 66 -7.90 10.03 -4.18
N ASN A 67 -8.10 8.97 -3.40
CA ASN A 67 -7.96 7.57 -3.81
C ASN A 67 -9.30 6.92 -4.19
N ARG A 68 -10.41 7.67 -4.14
CA ARG A 68 -11.77 7.21 -4.44
C ARG A 68 -12.20 7.60 -5.84
N ASP A 69 -13.00 6.74 -6.44
CA ASP A 69 -13.76 7.05 -7.66
C ASP A 69 -14.93 7.98 -7.30
N LEU A 70 -14.73 9.28 -7.51
CA LEU A 70 -15.74 10.29 -7.19
C LEU A 70 -16.97 10.21 -8.08
N GLU A 71 -16.85 9.71 -9.32
CA GLU A 71 -18.02 9.52 -10.19
C GLU A 71 -18.93 8.41 -9.65
N ALA A 72 -18.33 7.31 -9.19
CA ALA A 72 -19.07 6.24 -8.51
C ALA A 72 -19.69 6.74 -7.19
N ASP A 73 -19.02 7.61 -6.45
CA ASP A 73 -19.55 8.20 -5.23
C ASP A 73 -20.69 9.19 -5.49
N VAL A 74 -20.66 9.93 -6.60
CA VAL A 74 -21.78 10.76 -7.05
C VAL A 74 -22.99 9.89 -7.37
N LYS A 75 -22.81 8.81 -8.16
CA LYS A 75 -23.88 7.86 -8.48
C LYS A 75 -24.48 7.20 -7.24
N ALA A 76 -23.68 7.00 -6.19
CA ALA A 76 -24.10 6.44 -4.92
C ALA A 76 -24.64 7.48 -3.91
N GLY A 77 -24.72 8.76 -4.28
CA GLY A 77 -25.21 9.84 -3.42
C GLY A 77 -24.30 10.20 -2.24
N ARG A 78 -23.04 9.74 -2.26
CA ARG A 78 -22.03 10.02 -1.21
C ARG A 78 -21.24 11.29 -1.48
N PHE A 79 -21.17 11.71 -2.73
CA PHE A 79 -20.49 12.93 -3.15
C PHE A 79 -21.40 13.80 -4.00
N ARG A 80 -21.31 15.12 -3.86
CA ARG A 80 -22.11 16.04 -4.66
C ARG A 80 -21.54 16.22 -6.07
N GLU A 81 -22.41 16.07 -7.05
CA GLU A 81 -22.08 16.26 -8.46
C GLU A 81 -21.58 17.68 -8.77
N ASP A 82 -22.22 18.71 -8.19
CA ASP A 82 -21.84 20.10 -8.39
C ASP A 82 -20.41 20.42 -7.89
N LEU A 83 -20.02 19.86 -6.75
CA LEU A 83 -18.67 19.98 -6.22
C LEU A 83 -17.66 19.25 -7.10
N LEU A 84 -17.99 18.06 -7.60
CA LEU A 84 -17.12 17.30 -8.50
C LEU A 84 -16.80 18.12 -9.75
N PHE A 85 -17.82 18.71 -10.39
CA PHE A 85 -17.61 19.55 -11.57
C PHE A 85 -16.76 20.80 -11.31
N ARG A 86 -16.80 21.36 -10.10
CA ARG A 86 -15.97 22.51 -9.71
C ARG A 86 -14.52 22.14 -9.40
N LEU A 87 -14.28 20.93 -8.92
CA LEU A 87 -12.93 20.43 -8.63
C LEU A 87 -12.27 19.84 -9.87
N ASN A 88 -13.02 19.09 -10.70
CA ASN A 88 -12.48 18.33 -11.83
C ASN A 88 -12.33 19.16 -13.11
N VAL A 89 -11.65 20.30 -13.02
CA VAL A 89 -11.35 21.14 -14.19
C VAL A 89 -10.15 20.58 -14.97
N ILE A 90 -9.13 20.11 -14.25
CA ILE A 90 -7.96 19.43 -14.80
C ILE A 90 -7.70 18.19 -13.94
N GLU A 91 -7.84 17.02 -14.55
CA GLU A 91 -7.61 15.73 -13.89
C GLU A 91 -6.20 15.21 -14.16
N ILE A 92 -5.55 14.68 -13.12
CA ILE A 92 -4.26 13.99 -13.24
C ILE A 92 -4.38 12.62 -12.60
N GLY A 93 -4.44 11.59 -13.44
CA GLY A 93 -4.33 10.20 -12.98
C GLY A 93 -2.91 9.89 -12.52
N VAL A 94 -2.74 9.45 -11.29
CA VAL A 94 -1.45 9.00 -10.76
C VAL A 94 -1.35 7.48 -10.90
N PRO A 95 -0.56 6.94 -11.85
CA PRO A 95 -0.52 5.50 -12.05
C PRO A 95 0.18 4.82 -10.88
N PRO A 96 -0.32 3.65 -10.45
CA PRO A 96 0.26 2.86 -9.37
C PRO A 96 1.66 2.34 -9.73
N LEU A 97 2.46 2.01 -8.72
CA LEU A 97 3.86 1.60 -8.92
C LEU A 97 4.02 0.41 -9.88
N ARG A 98 3.07 -0.53 -9.91
CA ARG A 98 3.06 -1.68 -10.85
C ARG A 98 3.00 -1.29 -12.33
N GLU A 99 2.46 -0.12 -12.66
CA GLU A 99 2.35 0.40 -14.03
C GLU A 99 3.59 1.20 -14.44
N ARG A 100 4.57 1.34 -13.54
CA ARG A 100 5.82 2.10 -13.71
C ARG A 100 7.01 1.29 -13.18
N ALA A 101 7.14 0.04 -13.64
CA ALA A 101 8.15 -0.89 -13.14
C ALA A 101 9.59 -0.35 -13.22
N ASP A 102 9.89 0.45 -14.25
CA ASP A 102 11.20 1.09 -14.44
C ASP A 102 11.57 2.09 -13.32
N ASP A 103 10.58 2.60 -12.57
CA ASP A 103 10.80 3.50 -11.43
C ASP A 103 11.18 2.74 -10.15
N ILE A 104 10.91 1.43 -10.05
CA ILE A 104 11.03 0.65 -8.80
C ILE A 104 12.48 0.66 -8.29
N LEU A 105 13.43 0.22 -9.12
CA LEU A 105 14.83 0.08 -8.69
C LEU A 105 15.53 1.44 -8.47
N PRO A 106 15.39 2.47 -9.34
CA PRO A 106 15.93 3.80 -9.08
C PRO A 106 15.42 4.39 -7.76
N MET A 107 14.13 4.24 -7.49
CA MET A 107 13.51 4.76 -6.27
C MET A 107 13.93 3.96 -5.03
N ALA A 108 14.04 2.64 -5.13
CA ALA A 108 14.59 1.78 -4.08
C ALA A 108 16.00 2.22 -3.67
N ARG A 109 16.90 2.38 -4.64
CA ARG A 109 18.28 2.82 -4.41
C ARG A 109 18.33 4.22 -3.78
N ARG A 110 17.45 5.13 -4.21
CA ARG A 110 17.31 6.46 -3.60
C ARG A 110 16.88 6.38 -2.13
N PHE A 111 15.93 5.51 -1.80
CA PHE A 111 15.51 5.30 -0.40
C PHE A 111 16.61 4.67 0.44
N LEU A 112 17.31 3.64 -0.07
CA LEU A 112 18.48 3.07 0.63
C LEU A 112 19.53 4.13 0.91
N GLY A 113 19.86 4.98 -0.06
CA GLY A 113 20.79 6.09 0.14
C GLY A 113 20.29 7.17 1.11
N PHE A 114 18.98 7.39 1.20
CA PHE A 114 18.40 8.28 2.22
C PHE A 114 18.51 7.68 3.62
N PHE A 115 18.04 6.45 3.81
CA PHE A 115 18.01 5.82 5.14
C PHE A 115 19.40 5.44 5.66
N ALA A 116 20.33 5.03 4.79
CA ALA A 116 21.70 4.76 5.19
C ALA A 116 22.40 6.02 5.73
N ARG A 117 22.17 7.19 5.11
CA ARG A 117 22.66 8.47 5.62
C ARG A 117 22.06 8.82 6.98
N THR A 118 20.76 8.64 7.15
CA THR A 118 20.09 8.84 8.46
C THR A 118 20.64 7.89 9.53
N ALA A 119 21.02 6.68 9.15
CA ALA A 119 21.64 5.68 10.02
C ALA A 119 23.17 5.83 10.16
N ASN A 120 23.77 6.89 9.63
CA ASN A 120 25.22 7.15 9.64
C ASN A 120 26.07 5.97 9.13
N ARG A 121 25.63 5.32 8.03
CA ARG A 121 26.36 4.22 7.40
C ARG A 121 26.42 4.37 5.87
N PRO A 122 27.37 3.68 5.20
CA PRO A 122 27.41 3.63 3.74
C PRO A 122 26.11 3.06 3.16
N PRO A 123 25.66 3.55 1.98
CA PRO A 123 24.46 3.03 1.33
C PRO A 123 24.68 1.59 0.86
N PRO A 124 23.81 0.65 1.27
CA PRO A 124 23.90 -0.73 0.80
C PRO A 124 23.46 -0.84 -0.67
N THR A 125 24.00 -1.82 -1.37
CA THR A 125 23.55 -2.20 -2.72
C THR A 125 22.49 -3.29 -2.66
N LEU A 126 21.72 -3.47 -3.72
CA LEU A 126 20.80 -4.60 -3.87
C LEU A 126 21.49 -5.71 -4.66
N SER A 127 21.33 -6.96 -4.23
CA SER A 127 21.76 -8.10 -5.03
C SER A 127 20.82 -8.31 -6.23
N PRO A 128 21.27 -8.94 -7.32
CA PRO A 128 20.40 -9.24 -8.47
C PRO A 128 19.13 -10.01 -8.09
N ALA A 129 19.21 -10.91 -7.09
CA ALA A 129 18.06 -11.67 -6.61
C ALA A 129 17.05 -10.80 -5.84
N ALA A 130 17.51 -9.80 -5.10
CA ALA A 130 16.65 -8.83 -4.45
C ALA A 130 15.96 -7.93 -5.49
N GLU A 131 16.71 -7.44 -6.48
CA GLU A 131 16.16 -6.61 -7.56
C GLU A 131 15.08 -7.36 -8.35
N GLN A 132 15.32 -8.61 -8.71
CA GLN A 132 14.33 -9.46 -9.38
C GLN A 132 13.06 -9.65 -8.53
N ALA A 133 13.20 -9.92 -7.22
CA ALA A 133 12.05 -10.05 -6.33
C ALA A 133 11.22 -8.75 -6.26
N MET A 134 11.89 -7.60 -6.22
CA MET A 134 11.24 -6.29 -6.22
C MET A 134 10.50 -5.98 -7.52
N LEU A 135 11.07 -6.37 -8.67
CA LEU A 135 10.42 -6.20 -9.98
C LEU A 135 9.25 -7.15 -10.19
N ALA A 136 9.28 -8.35 -9.59
CA ALA A 136 8.21 -9.33 -9.67
C ALA A 136 7.02 -9.01 -8.75
N TYR A 137 7.22 -8.17 -7.74
CA TYR A 137 6.17 -7.83 -6.77
C TYR A 137 5.23 -6.72 -7.27
N ALA A 138 3.93 -6.85 -7.01
CA ALA A 138 2.91 -5.93 -7.53
C ALA A 138 2.78 -4.60 -6.76
N TRP A 139 3.47 -4.46 -5.61
CA TRP A 139 3.48 -3.24 -4.79
C TRP A 139 2.07 -2.67 -4.49
N PRO A 140 1.17 -3.44 -3.84
CA PRO A 140 -0.17 -2.97 -3.51
C PRO A 140 -0.20 -1.70 -2.63
N GLY A 141 0.81 -1.51 -1.78
CA GLY A 141 0.98 -0.29 -0.98
C GLY A 141 1.82 0.80 -1.68
N ASN A 142 2.14 0.60 -2.97
CA ASN A 142 2.76 1.58 -3.86
C ASN A 142 4.11 2.10 -3.28
N ILE A 143 4.48 3.34 -3.57
CA ILE A 143 5.72 3.98 -3.12
C ILE A 143 5.88 3.93 -1.59
N ARG A 144 4.79 3.99 -0.83
CA ARG A 144 4.84 3.94 0.64
C ARG A 144 5.34 2.59 1.13
N GLU A 145 4.86 1.50 0.53
CA GLU A 145 5.35 0.15 0.83
C GLU A 145 6.81 -0.04 0.45
N LEU A 146 7.21 0.43 -0.74
CA LEU A 146 8.60 0.40 -1.19
C LEU A 146 9.53 1.13 -0.21
N ARG A 147 9.16 2.35 0.18
CA ARG A 147 9.91 3.15 1.14
C ARG A 147 10.07 2.40 2.47
N ASN A 148 8.99 1.86 3.02
CA ASN A 148 9.02 1.14 4.29
C ASN A 148 9.86 -0.15 4.23
N ALA A 149 9.81 -0.86 3.09
CA ALA A 149 10.65 -2.05 2.87
C ALA A 149 12.14 -1.70 2.90
N MET A 150 12.54 -0.61 2.23
CA MET A 150 13.94 -0.15 2.22
C MET A 150 14.39 0.37 3.58
N GLU A 151 13.54 1.10 4.29
CA GLU A 151 13.82 1.57 5.65
C GLU A 151 14.07 0.40 6.60
N ARG A 152 13.15 -0.59 6.60
CA ARG A 152 13.29 -1.82 7.40
C ARG A 152 14.58 -2.56 7.07
N ALA A 153 14.91 -2.69 5.78
CA ALA A 153 16.14 -3.36 5.35
C ALA A 153 17.38 -2.68 5.95
N VAL A 154 17.47 -1.34 5.88
CA VAL A 154 18.59 -0.57 6.44
C VAL A 154 18.71 -0.72 7.96
N ILE A 155 17.59 -0.82 8.67
CA ILE A 155 17.56 -0.96 10.13
C ILE A 155 17.99 -2.37 10.57
N LEU A 156 17.53 -3.41 9.87
CA LEU A 156 17.69 -4.80 10.31
C LEU A 156 18.97 -5.48 9.81
N PHE A 157 19.51 -5.05 8.68
CA PHE A 157 20.58 -5.76 7.98
C PHE A 157 21.87 -4.93 8.00
N PRO A 158 22.94 -5.37 8.69
CA PRO A 158 24.20 -4.64 8.75
C PRO A 158 25.05 -4.76 7.46
N GLU A 159 24.70 -5.65 6.54
CA GLU A 159 25.49 -5.99 5.36
C GLU A 159 25.57 -4.82 4.35
N ALA A 160 26.64 -4.77 3.56
CA ALA A 160 26.81 -3.78 2.50
C ALA A 160 26.01 -4.10 1.22
N MET A 161 25.54 -5.34 1.09
CA MET A 161 24.70 -5.80 -0.02
C MET A 161 23.51 -6.54 0.54
N PHE A 162 22.31 -6.15 0.10
CA PHE A 162 21.05 -6.70 0.54
C PHE A 162 20.55 -7.78 -0.42
N GLY A 163 20.46 -9.01 0.10
CA GLY A 163 19.82 -10.13 -0.60
C GLY A 163 18.30 -10.14 -0.42
N ARG A 164 17.68 -11.27 -0.78
CA ARG A 164 16.22 -11.43 -0.65
C ARG A 164 15.78 -11.37 0.81
N GLU A 165 16.58 -11.91 1.71
CA GLU A 165 16.38 -11.90 3.16
C GLU A 165 16.18 -10.50 3.74
N ALA A 166 16.74 -9.47 3.10
CA ALA A 166 16.58 -8.08 3.51
C ALA A 166 15.19 -7.49 3.18
N LEU A 167 14.45 -8.13 2.27
CA LEU A 167 13.12 -7.72 1.87
C LEU A 167 12.05 -8.42 2.75
N PRO A 168 10.92 -7.77 3.04
CA PRO A 168 9.77 -8.44 3.67
C PRO A 168 9.32 -9.69 2.90
N ASP A 169 8.89 -10.73 3.61
CA ASP A 169 8.50 -12.05 3.05
C ASP A 169 7.45 -11.95 1.93
N ARG A 170 6.51 -11.01 2.06
CA ARG A 170 5.49 -10.73 1.03
C ARG A 170 6.08 -10.30 -0.32
N ILE A 171 7.25 -9.66 -0.32
CA ILE A 171 7.94 -9.14 -1.52
C ILE A 171 8.84 -10.21 -2.11
N THR A 172 9.53 -10.97 -1.27
CA THR A 172 10.38 -12.07 -1.72
C THR A 172 9.58 -13.18 -2.38
N GLY A 173 8.25 -13.15 -2.29
CA GLY A 173 7.45 -14.27 -2.73
C GLY A 173 7.74 -15.48 -1.87
N HIS A 174 7.66 -15.34 -0.55
CA HIS A 174 6.86 -16.31 0.18
C HIS A 174 5.41 -16.19 -0.32
N VAL A 175 5.21 -16.56 -1.60
CA VAL A 175 4.10 -17.42 -1.97
C VAL A 175 4.12 -18.49 -0.89
N GLU A 176 2.99 -18.79 -0.26
CA GLU A 176 2.88 -20.12 0.31
C GLU A 176 3.23 -21.09 -0.83
N THR A 177 4.49 -21.53 -0.90
CA THR A 177 4.94 -22.56 -1.84
C THR A 177 4.23 -23.86 -1.57
N SER A 178 3.51 -23.91 -0.46
CA SER A 178 2.56 -24.93 -0.11
C SER A 178 1.26 -24.73 -0.91
N PRO A 179 0.95 -25.68 -1.80
CA PRO A 179 -0.34 -25.75 -2.47
C PRO A 179 -1.51 -25.51 -1.52
N ARG A 180 -2.45 -24.67 -1.98
CA ARG A 180 -3.72 -24.40 -1.30
C ARG A 180 -4.89 -24.86 -2.14
N LEU A 181 -5.93 -25.37 -1.50
CA LEU A 181 -7.15 -25.82 -2.17
C LEU A 181 -7.80 -24.65 -2.91
N GLY A 182 -8.12 -24.86 -4.19
CA GLY A 182 -8.70 -23.83 -5.06
C GLY A 182 -7.70 -22.85 -5.68
N GLY A 183 -6.39 -23.05 -5.49
CA GLY A 183 -5.35 -22.32 -6.24
C GLY A 183 -4.99 -23.01 -7.57
N ASP A 184 -4.20 -22.32 -8.39
CA ASP A 184 -3.69 -22.81 -9.69
C ASP A 184 -2.55 -23.83 -9.52
N PHE A 185 -2.83 -24.93 -8.81
CA PHE A 185 -1.90 -26.04 -8.57
C PHE A 185 -2.45 -27.32 -9.16
N THR A 186 -1.56 -28.20 -9.64
CA THR A 186 -1.97 -29.53 -10.06
C THR A 186 -2.34 -30.38 -8.85
N LEU A 187 -3.19 -31.38 -9.05
CA LEU A 187 -3.52 -32.36 -8.00
C LEU A 187 -2.27 -33.04 -7.45
N GLU A 188 -1.28 -33.28 -8.30
CA GLU A 188 0.00 -33.88 -7.89
C GLU A 188 0.81 -32.97 -6.97
N GLN A 189 0.82 -31.65 -7.22
CA GLN A 189 1.49 -30.69 -6.35
C GLN A 189 0.82 -30.65 -4.98
N ILE A 190 -0.52 -30.56 -4.93
CA ILE A 190 -1.30 -30.57 -3.69
C ILE A 190 -1.08 -31.87 -2.91
N GLU A 191 -1.12 -33.01 -3.60
CA GLU A 191 -0.93 -34.34 -3.01
C GLU A 191 0.47 -34.48 -2.39
N ARG A 192 1.53 -34.05 -3.09
CA ARG A 192 2.90 -34.10 -2.60
C ARG A 192 3.07 -33.29 -1.31
N GLU A 193 2.65 -32.04 -1.31
CA GLU A 193 2.77 -31.17 -0.13
C GLU A 193 2.00 -31.73 1.06
N HIS A 194 0.78 -32.24 0.83
CA HIS A 194 -0.02 -32.83 1.89
C HIS A 194 0.67 -34.04 2.52
N ILE A 195 1.24 -34.92 1.68
CA ILE A 195 2.01 -36.09 2.12
C ILE A 195 3.25 -35.68 2.92
N GLU A 196 4.02 -34.71 2.44
CA GLU A 196 5.23 -34.22 3.11
C GLU A 196 4.92 -33.62 4.47
N ARG A 197 3.89 -32.78 4.57
CA ARG A 197 3.46 -32.16 5.84
C ARG A 197 2.95 -33.18 6.85
N VAL A 198 2.18 -34.17 6.40
CA VAL A 198 1.68 -35.24 7.29
C VAL A 198 2.81 -36.14 7.75
N ALA A 199 3.75 -36.48 6.87
CA ALA A 199 4.92 -37.28 7.23
C ALA A 199 5.86 -36.53 8.20
N ALA A 200 6.06 -35.22 8.02
CA ALA A 200 6.93 -34.41 8.87
C ALA A 200 6.42 -34.27 10.32
N ARG A 201 5.10 -34.32 10.54
CA ARG A 201 4.49 -34.20 11.87
C ARG A 201 4.14 -35.54 12.54
N ALA A 202 4.17 -36.64 11.81
CA ALA A 202 3.83 -37.96 12.32
C ALA A 202 5.03 -38.61 13.03
N ALA A 203 4.78 -39.37 14.09
CA ALA A 203 5.83 -40.08 14.83
C ALA A 203 6.40 -41.29 14.05
N THR A 204 5.57 -41.94 13.24
CA THR A 204 5.95 -43.08 12.39
C THR A 204 5.31 -42.98 11.00
N LEU A 205 5.86 -43.75 10.04
CA LEU A 205 5.28 -43.85 8.70
C LEU A 205 3.88 -44.48 8.70
N ASP A 206 3.62 -45.41 9.62
CA ASP A 206 2.29 -46.03 9.77
C ASP A 206 1.26 -45.05 10.33
N ASP A 207 1.67 -44.13 11.23
CA ASP A 207 0.82 -43.04 11.71
C ASP A 207 0.49 -42.03 10.59
N ALA A 208 1.49 -41.70 9.75
CA ALA A 208 1.30 -40.85 8.59
C ALA A 208 0.33 -41.50 7.57
N ALA A 209 0.50 -42.79 7.29
CA ALA A 209 -0.35 -43.56 6.38
C ALA A 209 -1.82 -43.61 6.87
N ARG A 210 -2.04 -43.86 8.17
CA ARG A 210 -3.38 -43.79 8.79
C ARG A 210 -4.00 -42.41 8.65
N THR A 211 -3.24 -41.35 8.89
CA THR A 211 -3.72 -39.96 8.78
C THR A 211 -4.10 -39.60 7.34
N LEU A 212 -3.37 -40.13 6.36
CA LEU A 212 -3.62 -39.94 4.93
C LEU A 212 -4.72 -40.86 4.38
N GLY A 213 -5.17 -41.87 5.15
CA GLY A 213 -6.15 -42.85 4.70
C GLY A 213 -5.66 -43.79 3.60
N ILE A 214 -4.35 -44.07 3.55
CA ILE A 214 -3.71 -44.94 2.55
C ILE A 214 -2.86 -46.02 3.22
N ASP A 215 -2.57 -47.11 2.50
CA ASP A 215 -1.63 -48.14 2.97
C ASP A 215 -0.19 -47.61 3.06
N ALA A 216 0.58 -48.13 4.02
CA ALA A 216 1.99 -47.77 4.21
C ALA A 216 2.85 -48.04 2.96
N SER A 217 2.55 -49.10 2.21
CA SER A 217 3.21 -49.43 0.94
C SER A 217 2.94 -48.37 -0.16
N THR A 218 1.73 -47.80 -0.18
CA THR A 218 1.33 -46.73 -1.09
C THR A 218 2.03 -45.42 -0.74
N LEU A 219 2.10 -45.08 0.55
CA LEU A 219 2.85 -43.92 1.02
C LEU A 219 4.34 -44.01 0.67
N TYR A 220 4.97 -45.16 0.89
CA TYR A 220 6.37 -45.39 0.53
C TYR A 220 6.64 -45.20 -0.97
N ARG A 221 5.78 -45.76 -1.83
CA ARG A 221 5.89 -45.61 -3.29
C ARG A 221 5.72 -44.16 -3.74
N LYS A 222 4.78 -43.41 -3.15
CA LYS A 222 4.55 -41.99 -3.47
C LYS A 222 5.73 -41.12 -3.04
N ARG A 223 6.26 -41.32 -1.83
CA ARG A 223 7.47 -40.62 -1.38
C ARG A 223 8.66 -40.85 -2.31
N LYS A 224 8.94 -42.10 -2.67
CA LYS A 224 10.02 -42.43 -3.61
C LYS A 224 9.83 -41.81 -5.00
N LYS A 225 8.59 -41.60 -5.44
CA LYS A 225 8.27 -40.92 -6.71
C LYS A 225 8.56 -39.42 -6.64
N TYR A 226 8.36 -38.78 -5.48
CA TYR A 226 8.53 -37.33 -5.30
C TYR A 226 9.96 -36.92 -4.88
N ASP A 227 10.74 -37.86 -4.33
CA ASP A 227 12.16 -37.68 -4.01
C ASP A 227 13.09 -37.82 -5.25
N ALA A 228 12.54 -38.07 -6.43
CA ALA A 228 13.26 -38.24 -7.71
C ALA A 228 12.97 -37.07 -8.67
#